data_AF-A0A965PSY1-F1
#
_entry.id   AF-A0A965PSY1-F1
#
_cell.length_a   1.000
_cell.length_b   1.000
_cell.length_c   1.000
_cell.angle_alpha   90.00
_cell.angle_beta   90.00
_cell.angle_gamma   90.00
#
_symmetry.space_group_name_H-M   'P 1'
#
loop_
_entity.id
_entity.type
_entity.pdbx_description
1 polymer ?
#
loop_
_entity_poly.entity_id
_entity_poly.type
_entity_poly.pdbx_seq_one_letter_code
_entity_poly.pdbx_strand_id
1 'polypeptide(L)' 'QQVGAAFKLYTDKGATEALSRSISMDAVLLSATLNINPDDAQMVEIKFRPTGAPSFDFSTTA' A
#
# COMPACT_ATOMS: atom_id res chain seq x y z
N GLN A 1 -5.41 19.53 2.15
CA GLN A 1 -4.78 18.49 3.00
C GLN A 1 -5.04 17.14 2.35
N GLN A 2 -4.03 16.42 1.90
CA GLN A 2 -4.24 15.07 1.38
C GLN A 2 -4.60 14.14 2.54
N VAL A 3 -5.80 13.55 2.45
CA VAL A 3 -6.33 12.59 3.42
C VAL A 3 -5.75 11.22 3.09
N GLY A 4 -5.35 10.48 4.12
CA GLY A 4 -4.46 9.31 4.04
C GLY A 4 -4.83 8.22 3.04
N ALA A 5 -3.82 7.44 2.65
CA ALA A 5 -3.93 6.23 1.86
C ALA A 5 -3.91 5.00 2.78
N ALA A 6 -4.83 4.06 2.56
CA ALA A 6 -4.83 2.77 3.22
C ALA A 6 -4.14 1.74 2.30
N PHE A 7 -3.12 1.08 2.82
CA PHE A 7 -2.43 -0.02 2.16
C PHE A 7 -2.90 -1.34 2.76
N LYS A 8 -3.14 -2.34 1.91
CA LYS A 8 -3.39 -3.71 2.32
C LYS A 8 -2.65 -4.66 1.37
N LEU A 9 -1.68 -5.37 1.90
CA LEU A 9 -0.92 -6.40 1.20
C LEU A 9 -1.45 -7.77 1.61
N TYR A 10 -2.01 -8.50 0.65
CA TYR A 10 -2.41 -9.88 0.86
C TYR A 10 -1.19 -10.81 0.76
N THR A 11 -0.90 -11.51 1.84
CA THR A 11 0.23 -12.46 1.93
C THR A 11 -0.17 -13.87 1.53
N ASP A 12 -1.47 -14.15 1.48
CA ASP A 12 -2.07 -15.36 0.96
C ASP A 12 -3.37 -15.00 0.22
N LYS A 13 -3.68 -15.72 -0.86
CA LYS A 13 -4.88 -15.49 -1.66
C LYS A 13 -5.93 -16.54 -1.32
N GLY A 14 -6.79 -16.20 -0.36
CA GLY A 14 -8.06 -16.88 -0.17
C GLY A 14 -9.04 -16.57 -1.30
N ALA A 15 -10.17 -17.28 -1.34
CA ALA A 15 -11.24 -17.02 -2.32
C ALA A 15 -11.88 -15.63 -2.13
N THR A 16 -11.77 -15.05 -0.93
CA THR A 16 -12.27 -13.72 -0.55
C THR A 16 -11.27 -13.02 0.35
N GLU A 17 -11.40 -11.69 0.51
CA GLU A 17 -10.54 -10.92 1.43
C GLU A 17 -10.64 -11.40 2.88
N ALA A 18 -11.83 -11.84 3.32
CA ALA A 18 -12.05 -12.36 4.67
C ALA A 18 -11.36 -13.70 4.94
N LEU A 19 -10.99 -14.43 3.88
CA LEU A 19 -10.27 -15.70 3.94
C LEU A 19 -8.76 -15.53 3.65
N SER A 20 -8.28 -14.29 3.54
CA SER A 20 -6.93 -13.98 3.12
C SER A 20 -6.14 -13.36 4.27
N ARG A 21 -4.90 -13.81 4.44
CA ARG A 21 -3.97 -13.19 5.38
C ARG A 21 -3.46 -11.87 4.79
N SER A 22 -3.37 -10.84 5.62
CA SER A 22 -2.98 -9.52 5.12
C SER A 22 -2.20 -8.68 6.12
N ILE A 23 -1.43 -7.73 5.60
CA ILE A 23 -0.76 -6.69 6.36
C ILE A 23 -1.37 -5.36 5.89
N SER A 24 -1.89 -4.57 6.82
CA SER A 24 -2.52 -3.29 6.51
C SER A 24 -1.89 -2.13 7.27
N MET A 25 -1.89 -0.94 6.66
CA MET A 25 -1.45 0.29 7.32
C MET A 25 -2.10 1.51 6.68
N ASP A 26 -2.36 2.53 7.50
CA ASP A 26 -2.67 3.86 7.01
C ASP A 26 -1.37 4.67 6.83
N ALA A 27 -1.34 5.50 5.79
CA ALA A 27 -0.22 6.37 5.49
C ALA A 27 -0.69 7.73 4.96
N VAL A 28 0.20 8.71 4.95
CA VAL A 28 0.00 10.00 4.28
C VAL A 28 0.94 10.14 3.10
N LEU A 29 0.48 10.78 2.03
CA LEU A 29 1.32 11.11 0.89
C LEU A 29 2.32 12.19 1.28
N LEU A 30 3.60 11.94 1.02
CA LEU A 30 4.67 12.92 1.15
C LEU A 30 4.92 13.63 -0.17
N SER A 31 5.06 12.87 -1.25
CA SER A 31 5.31 13.40 -2.59
C SER A 31 4.83 12.44 -3.66
N ALA A 32 4.42 12.99 -4.80
CA ALA A 32 4.23 12.26 -6.04
C ALA A 32 4.93 13.04 -7.15
N THR A 33 5.90 12.40 -7.82
CA THR A 33 6.72 13.02 -8.85
C THR A 33 6.67 12.17 -10.11
N LEU A 34 6.41 12.81 -11.24
CA LEU A 34 6.52 12.21 -12.57
C LEU A 34 7.73 12.83 -13.25
N ASN A 35 8.68 11.99 -13.69
CA ASN A 35 9.82 12.42 -14.46
C ASN A 35 9.78 11.77 -15.84
N ILE A 36 9.93 12.59 -16.88
CA ILE A 36 9.94 12.17 -18.28
C ILE A 36 11.22 12.71 -18.88
N ASN A 37 12.17 11.81 -19.14
CA ASN A 37 13.32 12.12 -19.97
C ASN A 37 13.04 11.62 -21.39
N PRO A 38 13.37 12.38 -22.45
CA PRO A 38 13.09 11.96 -23.82
C PRO A 38 13.78 10.66 -24.24
N ASP A 39 14.92 10.35 -23.62
CA ASP A 39 15.78 9.21 -23.96
C ASP A 39 15.56 7.99 -23.04
N ASP A 40 14.87 8.15 -21.90
CA ASP A 40 14.62 7.09 -20.92
C ASP A 40 13.12 6.72 -20.82
N ALA A 41 12.83 5.63 -20.10
CA ALA A 41 11.47 5.29 -19.72
C ALA A 41 10.87 6.32 -18.75
N GLN A 42 9.54 6.49 -18.80
CA GLN A 42 8.81 7.32 -17.84
C GLN A 42 8.97 6.75 -16.42
N MET A 43 9.29 7.60 -15.45
CA MET A 43 9.42 7.23 -14.05
C MET A 43 8.38 7.96 -13.22
N VAL A 44 7.65 7.19 -12.41
CA VAL A 44 6.73 7.71 -11.39
C VAL A 44 7.24 7.31 -10.02
N GLU A 45 7.49 8.30 -9.16
CA GLU A 45 7.87 8.10 -7.77
C GLU A 45 6.74 8.59 -6.86
N ILE A 46 6.26 7.73 -5.97
CA ILE A 46 5.25 8.09 -4.97
C ILE A 46 5.78 7.70 -3.58
N LYS A 47 5.91 8.68 -2.70
CA LYS A 47 6.43 8.49 -1.33
C LYS A 47 5.32 8.64 -0.32
N PHE A 48 5.17 7.64 0.54
CA PHE A 48 4.23 7.63 1.64
C PHE A 48 4.95 7.50 2.98
N ARG A 49 4.36 8.08 4.03
CA ARG A 49 4.79 7.88 5.42
C ARG A 49 3.68 7.19 6.20
N PRO A 50 3.92 6.02 6.82
CA PRO A 50 2.93 5.38 7.70
C PRO A 50 2.48 6.33 8.80
N THR A 51 1.18 6.38 9.07
CA THR A 51 0.59 7.17 10.16
C THR A 51 0.39 6.37 11.44
N GLY A 52 0.58 5.06 11.38
CA GLY A 52 0.46 4.15 12.52
C GLY A 52 1.29 2.89 12.32
N ALA A 53 1.28 2.03 13.33
CA ALA A 53 1.87 0.70 13.23
C ALA A 53 1.05 -0.17 12.25
N PRO A 54 1.70 -1.02 11.43
CA PRO A 54 0.99 -1.95 10.58
C PRO A 54 0.21 -2.98 11.42
N SER A 55 -0.99 -3.33 10.95
CA SER A 55 -1.81 -4.40 11.49
C SER A 55 -1.57 -5.68 10.69
N PHE A 56 -1.51 -6.81 11.39
CA PHE A 56 -1.29 -8.12 10.81
C PHE A 56 -2.54 -8.98 11.02
N ASP A 57 -3.16 -9.39 9.93
CA ASP A 57 -4.24 -10.34 9.93
C ASP A 57 -3.70 -11.73 9.55
N PHE A 58 -3.58 -12.57 10.57
CA PHE A 58 -3.20 -13.97 10.43
C PHE A 58 -4.42 -14.90 10.43
N SER A 59 -5.63 -14.35 10.44
CA SER A 59 -6.86 -15.13 10.45
C SER A 59 -6.91 -16.07 9.24
N THR A 60 -6.79 -17.36 9.52
CA THR A 60 -7.53 -18.37 8.78
C THR A 60 -8.72 -18.67 9.68
N THR A 61 -9.92 -18.23 9.33
CA THR A 61 -11.11 -18.75 10.01
C THR A 61 -11.03 -20.28 9.87
N ALA A 62 -10.86 -20.95 11.01
CA ALA A 62 -10.76 -22.40 11.09
C ALA A 62 -12.03 -23.07 10.56
#